data_AF-A0A8C6SK60-F1
#
_entry.id   AF-A0A8C6SK60-F1
#
_cell.length_a   1.000
_cell.length_b   1.000
_cell.length_c   1.000
_cell.angle_alpha   90.00
_cell.angle_beta   90.00
_cell.angle_gamma   90.00
#
_symmetry.space_group_name_H-M   'P 1'
#
loop_
_entity.id
_entity.type
_entity.pdbx_description
1 polymer ?
#
loop_
_entity_poly.entity_id
_entity_poly.type
_entity_poly.pdbx_seq_one_letter_code
_entity_poly.pdbx_strand_id
1 'polypeptide(L)'
;MILRKVRNQPRTTRGELVNDLKRAGTTVSKVTVGNTLRRHGLKSCMARKVPLLKPAHVKARLKFANDHLDDPEESWEKVMWSDETKMERFGHNSTKRVWRKKNDEYHPKNTIPTVKHGGGSIMLWGCFSAHGTGRLHCIKERMTGAMYFRALKMGRGWVFQHDNDPKHTARITKKWLCKKHIKVLVGGSVKGLAYIYIYIYI
;
A
#
# COMPACT_ATOMS: atom_id res chain seq x y z
N MET A 1 24.37 22.67 10.18
CA MET A 1 22.97 22.84 10.67
C MET A 1 21.90 22.35 9.68
N ILE A 2 21.91 22.83 8.43
CA ILE A 2 20.88 22.54 7.40
C ILE A 2 20.72 21.04 7.11
N LEU A 3 21.82 20.34 6.82
CA LEU A 3 21.80 18.91 6.46
C LEU A 3 21.30 18.02 7.60
N ARG A 4 21.69 18.33 8.84
CA ARG A 4 21.23 17.60 10.03
C ARG A 4 19.72 17.76 10.22
N LYS A 5 19.20 18.98 10.06
CA LYS A 5 17.75 19.25 10.16
C LYS A 5 16.98 18.51 9.07
N VAL A 6 17.41 18.59 7.82
CA VAL A 6 16.74 17.89 6.70
C VAL A 6 16.82 16.37 6.82
N ARG A 7 17.93 15.81 7.32
CA ARG A 7 18.05 14.36 7.56
C ARG A 7 17.08 13.88 8.67
N ASN A 8 16.86 14.70 9.68
CA ASN A 8 15.94 14.38 10.78
C ASN A 8 14.47 14.65 10.41
N GLN A 9 14.22 15.71 9.65
CA GLN A 9 12.92 16.19 9.22
C GLN A 9 12.93 16.44 7.71
N PRO A 10 12.79 15.39 6.88
CA PRO A 10 12.90 15.52 5.42
C PRO A 10 11.77 16.34 4.78
N ARG A 11 10.73 16.68 5.54
CA ARG A 11 9.59 17.51 5.12
C ARG A 11 9.83 19.02 5.28
N THR A 12 10.96 19.42 5.88
CA THR A 12 11.26 20.83 6.12
C THR A 12 11.33 21.62 4.80
N THR A 13 10.66 22.76 4.76
CA THR A 13 10.63 23.61 3.56
C THR A 13 11.89 24.44 3.44
N ARG A 14 12.20 24.93 2.23
CA ARG A 14 13.30 25.90 2.04
C ARG A 14 13.09 27.17 2.87
N GLY A 15 11.84 27.60 3.07
CA GLY A 15 11.50 28.77 3.85
C GLY A 15 11.82 28.59 5.34
N GLU A 16 11.44 27.44 5.90
CA GLU A 16 11.78 27.09 7.29
C GLU A 16 13.29 27.08 7.52
N LEU A 17 14.06 26.48 6.60
CA LEU A 17 15.52 26.46 6.69
C LEU A 17 16.15 27.85 6.64
N VAL A 18 15.62 28.75 5.79
CA VAL A 18 16.07 30.15 5.73
C VAL A 18 15.76 30.87 7.05
N ASN A 19 14.57 30.66 7.62
CA ASN A 19 14.17 31.28 8.88
C ASN A 19 15.02 30.78 10.06
N ASP A 20 15.36 29.49 10.10
CA ASP A 20 16.25 28.93 11.13
C ASP A 20 17.65 29.55 11.05
N LEU A 21 18.18 29.70 9.84
CA LEU A 21 19.49 30.31 9.61
C LEU A 21 19.50 31.77 10.00
N LYS A 22 18.43 32.51 9.65
CA LYS A 22 18.27 33.91 10.05
C LYS A 22 18.25 34.06 11.57
N ARG A 23 17.58 33.15 12.27
CA ARG A 23 17.56 33.11 13.75
C ARG A 23 18.94 32.79 14.35
N ALA A 24 19.75 32.01 13.65
CA ALA A 24 21.14 31.73 14.01
C ALA A 24 22.13 32.82 13.55
N GLY A 25 21.63 34.00 13.13
CA GLY A 25 22.46 35.13 12.69
C GLY A 25 22.99 35.03 11.26
N THR A 26 22.57 34.03 10.47
CA THR A 26 23.02 33.84 9.09
C THR A 26 21.90 34.12 8.08
N THR A 27 22.05 35.17 7.28
CA THR A 27 21.09 35.47 6.21
C THR A 27 21.47 34.75 4.92
N VAL A 28 20.60 33.87 4.43
CA VAL A 28 20.80 33.16 3.16
C VAL A 28 19.54 33.17 2.30
N SER A 29 19.72 33.11 0.98
CA SER A 29 18.60 32.98 0.05
C SER A 29 18.08 31.53 -0.03
N LYS A 30 16.79 31.37 -0.40
CA LYS A 30 16.19 30.05 -0.67
C LYS A 30 16.95 29.27 -1.76
N VAL A 31 17.53 29.97 -2.73
CA VAL A 31 18.33 29.40 -3.82
C VAL A 31 19.61 28.78 -3.27
N THR A 32 20.32 29.51 -2.40
CA THR A 32 21.55 29.03 -1.74
C THR A 32 21.29 27.76 -0.95
N VAL A 33 20.20 27.71 -0.17
CA VAL A 33 19.78 26.50 0.56
C VAL A 33 19.51 25.35 -0.42
N GLY A 34 18.78 25.60 -1.50
CA GLY A 34 18.49 24.58 -2.52
C GLY A 34 19.75 24.02 -3.20
N ASN A 35 20.68 24.88 -3.58
CA ASN A 35 21.94 24.49 -4.22
C ASN A 35 22.82 23.68 -3.26
N THR A 36 22.88 24.06 -1.99
CA THR A 36 23.62 23.30 -0.97
C THR A 36 23.02 21.92 -0.73
N LEU A 37 21.69 21.79 -0.69
CA LEU A 37 21.03 20.48 -0.57
C LEU A 37 21.31 19.58 -1.78
N ARG A 38 21.25 20.14 -3.00
CA ARG A 38 21.54 19.40 -4.24
C ARG A 38 22.99 18.93 -4.32
N ARG A 39 23.96 19.76 -3.90
CA ARG A 39 25.39 19.39 -3.79
C ARG A 39 25.61 18.17 -2.89
N HIS A 40 24.74 17.96 -1.91
CA HIS A 40 24.79 16.80 -1.01
C HIS A 40 23.88 15.63 -1.45
N GLY A 41 23.41 15.66 -2.70
CA GLY A 41 22.60 14.59 -3.29
C GLY A 41 21.13 14.57 -2.84
N LEU A 42 20.64 15.60 -2.14
CA LEU A 42 19.25 15.69 -1.71
C LEU A 42 18.42 16.38 -2.78
N LYS A 43 17.37 15.69 -3.23
CA LYS A 43 16.39 16.21 -4.18
C LYS A 43 15.03 16.33 -3.50
N SER A 44 14.31 17.40 -3.81
CA SER A 44 12.92 17.57 -3.39
C SER A 44 12.03 16.72 -4.31
N CYS A 45 11.44 15.67 -3.77
CA CYS A 45 10.62 14.71 -4.49
C CYS A 45 9.24 14.61 -3.83
N MET A 46 8.27 14.07 -4.57
CA MET A 46 6.97 13.72 -4.00
C MET A 46 7.13 12.53 -3.05
N ALA A 47 6.57 12.65 -1.85
CA ALA A 47 6.57 11.57 -0.89
C ALA A 47 5.62 10.46 -1.34
N ARG A 48 6.07 9.19 -1.26
CA ARG A 48 5.19 8.05 -1.55
C ARG A 48 4.16 7.92 -0.42
N LYS A 49 2.90 7.70 -0.79
CA LYS A 49 1.84 7.35 0.16
C LYS A 49 1.94 5.86 0.44
N VAL A 50 2.20 5.46 1.68
CA VAL A 50 2.32 4.03 2.05
C VAL A 50 1.52 3.74 3.31
N PRO A 51 0.91 2.56 3.42
CA PRO A 51 0.32 2.12 4.68
C PRO A 51 1.43 1.95 5.73
N LEU A 52 1.15 2.36 6.96
CA LEU A 52 2.08 2.12 8.06
C LEU A 52 2.09 0.62 8.39
N LEU A 53 3.25 -0.01 8.22
CA LEU A 53 3.44 -1.42 8.51
C LEU A 53 4.05 -1.60 9.90
N LYS A 54 3.47 -2.51 10.69
CA LYS A 54 4.09 -2.96 11.94
C LYS A 54 5.24 -3.92 11.63
N PRO A 55 6.27 -4.04 12.48
CA PRO A 55 7.37 -5.01 12.28
C PRO A 55 6.89 -6.45 12.04
N ALA A 56 5.83 -6.87 12.74
CA ALA A 56 5.19 -8.16 12.51
C ALA A 56 4.66 -8.35 11.07
N HIS A 57 4.08 -7.29 10.49
CA HIS A 57 3.61 -7.33 9.10
C HIS A 57 4.79 -7.41 8.11
N VAL A 58 5.89 -6.72 8.40
CA VAL A 58 7.10 -6.80 7.56
C VAL A 58 7.66 -8.21 7.57
N LYS A 59 7.81 -8.84 8.75
CA LYS A 59 8.27 -10.22 8.87
C LYS A 59 7.35 -11.20 8.14
N ALA A 60 6.04 -11.05 8.28
CA ALA A 60 5.07 -11.90 7.60
C ALA A 60 5.12 -11.75 6.07
N ARG A 61 5.28 -10.52 5.57
CA ARG A 61 5.46 -10.26 4.12
C ARG A 61 6.74 -10.86 3.57
N LEU A 62 7.85 -10.72 4.30
CA LEU A 62 9.13 -11.28 3.90
C LEU A 62 9.07 -12.81 3.86
N LYS A 63 8.48 -13.44 4.89
CA LYS A 63 8.28 -14.89 4.90
C LYS A 63 7.46 -15.35 3.70
N PHE A 64 6.33 -14.69 3.43
CA PHE A 64 5.49 -15.03 2.28
C PHE A 64 6.25 -14.92 0.95
N ALA A 65 7.01 -13.84 0.76
CA ALA A 65 7.81 -13.64 -0.45
C ALA A 65 8.88 -14.73 -0.63
N ASN A 66 9.56 -15.12 0.46
CA ASN A 66 10.55 -16.19 0.41
C ASN A 66 9.91 -17.56 0.17
N ASP A 67 8.76 -17.85 0.80
CA ASP A 67 8.07 -19.13 0.67
C ASP A 67 7.58 -19.40 -0.77
N HIS A 68 7.30 -18.34 -1.54
CA HIS A 68 6.74 -18.45 -2.91
C HIS A 68 7.70 -17.86 -3.97
N LEU A 69 8.99 -17.72 -3.65
CA LEU A 69 9.98 -17.13 -4.56
C LEU A 69 10.21 -18.00 -5.79
N ASP A 70 10.20 -19.32 -5.59
CA ASP A 70 10.46 -20.34 -6.61
C ASP A 70 9.15 -20.95 -7.16
N ASP A 71 7.99 -20.38 -6.83
CA ASP A 71 6.71 -20.87 -7.32
C ASP A 71 6.60 -20.61 -8.83
N PRO A 72 6.23 -21.64 -9.62
CA PRO A 72 6.17 -21.51 -11.06
C PRO A 72 4.97 -20.66 -11.49
N GLU A 73 5.07 -20.02 -12.66
CA GLU A 73 4.08 -19.05 -13.16
C GLU A 73 2.66 -19.65 -13.23
N GLU A 74 2.54 -20.94 -13.61
CA GLU A 74 1.26 -21.64 -13.71
C GLU A 74 0.54 -21.77 -12.36
N SER A 75 1.28 -21.68 -11.24
CA SER A 75 0.68 -21.64 -9.90
C SER A 75 -0.05 -20.31 -9.69
N TRP A 76 0.51 -19.22 -10.19
CA TRP A 76 -0.04 -17.86 -10.06
C TRP A 76 -1.18 -17.60 -11.04
N GLU A 77 -1.18 -18.22 -12.21
CA GLU A 77 -2.30 -18.16 -13.17
C GLU A 77 -3.61 -18.71 -12.60
N LYS A 78 -3.50 -19.66 -11.66
CA LYS A 78 -4.62 -20.29 -10.95
C LYS A 78 -5.04 -19.51 -9.70
N VAL A 79 -4.39 -18.38 -9.40
CA VAL A 79 -4.75 -17.54 -8.26
C VAL A 79 -5.83 -16.55 -8.67
N MET A 80 -6.96 -16.59 -7.96
CA MET A 80 -7.96 -15.54 -7.99
C MET A 80 -7.71 -14.56 -6.85
N TRP A 81 -7.27 -13.37 -7.21
CA TRP A 81 -7.06 -12.26 -6.31
C TRP A 81 -8.38 -11.57 -6.03
N SER A 82 -8.63 -11.21 -4.76
CA SER A 82 -9.79 -10.39 -4.40
C SER A 82 -9.40 -9.34 -3.39
N ASP A 83 -9.98 -8.14 -3.53
CA ASP A 83 -9.80 -7.07 -2.56
C ASP A 83 -11.00 -6.13 -2.53
N GLU A 84 -11.06 -5.34 -1.47
CA GLU A 84 -12.06 -4.33 -1.22
C GLU A 84 -11.42 -2.95 -1.34
N THR A 85 -11.83 -2.19 -2.34
CA THR A 85 -11.35 -0.83 -2.54
C THR A 85 -12.41 0.20 -2.16
N LYS A 86 -11.96 1.28 -1.54
CA LYS A 86 -12.80 2.43 -1.21
C LYS A 86 -12.43 3.53 -2.19
N MET A 87 -13.35 3.90 -3.08
CA MET A 87 -13.20 5.06 -3.95
C MET A 87 -13.82 6.28 -3.27
N GLU A 88 -12.99 7.26 -2.94
CA GLU A 88 -13.42 8.52 -2.32
C GLU A 88 -13.85 9.50 -3.42
N ARG A 89 -14.98 10.21 -3.21
CA ARG A 89 -15.50 11.18 -4.19
C ARG A 89 -14.59 12.39 -4.37
N PHE A 90 -13.89 12.78 -3.31
CA PHE A 90 -12.91 13.86 -3.33
C PHE A 90 -11.53 13.27 -3.02
N GLY A 91 -10.63 13.32 -4.01
CA GLY A 91 -9.27 12.83 -3.84
C GLY A 91 -8.53 13.62 -2.76
N HIS A 92 -7.78 12.91 -1.91
CA HIS A 92 -6.93 13.52 -0.89
C HIS A 92 -5.78 14.30 -1.58
N ASN A 93 -6.00 15.60 -1.85
CA ASN A 93 -5.05 16.49 -2.55
C ASN A 93 -3.87 16.96 -1.66
N SER A 94 -3.45 16.13 -0.70
CA SER A 94 -2.36 16.42 0.23
C SER A 94 -1.02 15.91 -0.30
N THR A 95 -0.65 16.33 -1.51
CA THR A 95 0.70 16.12 -2.03
C THR A 95 1.73 16.88 -1.19
N LYS A 96 2.56 16.16 -0.40
CA LYS A 96 3.70 16.76 0.31
C LYS A 96 5.03 16.37 -0.35
N ARG A 97 5.95 17.33 -0.41
CA ARG A 97 7.32 17.11 -0.89
C ARG A 97 8.25 16.74 0.28
N VAL A 98 9.23 15.90 -0.01
CA VAL A 98 10.29 15.48 0.91
C VAL A 98 11.64 15.64 0.24
N TRP A 99 12.67 15.97 1.02
CA TRP A 99 14.06 15.91 0.60
C TRP A 99 14.60 14.50 0.84
N ARG A 100 14.99 13.82 -0.24
CA ARG A 100 15.55 12.46 -0.16
C ARG A 100 16.69 12.26 -1.15
N LYS A 101 17.51 11.24 -0.89
CA LYS A 101 18.49 10.74 -1.86
C LYS A 101 17.80 9.77 -2.82
N LYS A 102 18.54 9.36 -3.87
CA LYS A 102 18.13 8.28 -4.77
C LYS A 102 17.91 7.00 -3.95
N ASN A 103 16.88 6.21 -4.29
CA ASN A 103 16.50 4.94 -3.65
C ASN A 103 15.91 5.00 -2.22
N ASP A 104 15.86 6.17 -1.56
CA ASP A 104 15.25 6.30 -0.22
C ASP A 104 13.71 6.48 -0.25
N GLU A 105 13.02 5.90 -1.24
CA GLU A 105 11.60 6.15 -1.54
C GLU A 105 10.64 5.68 -0.47
N TYR A 106 10.91 4.48 0.04
CA TYR A 106 10.05 3.77 0.96
C TYR A 106 10.50 3.91 2.41
N HIS A 107 11.54 4.71 2.66
CA HIS A 107 12.00 4.98 4.02
C HIS A 107 10.86 5.67 4.81
N PRO A 108 10.49 5.21 6.03
CA PRO A 108 9.32 5.71 6.77
C PRO A 108 9.27 7.23 6.97
N LYS A 109 10.44 7.89 7.03
CA LYS A 109 10.54 9.36 7.15
C LYS A 109 10.18 10.10 5.85
N ASN A 110 10.32 9.44 4.70
CA ASN A 110 10.13 10.00 3.36
C ASN A 110 8.74 9.69 2.77
N THR A 111 7.91 8.95 3.50
CA THR A 111 6.56 8.59 3.06
C THR A 111 5.50 9.38 3.83
N ILE A 112 4.27 9.41 3.31
CA ILE A 112 3.11 9.99 4.00
C ILE A 112 2.19 8.82 4.39
N PRO A 113 1.80 8.69 5.67
CA PRO A 113 0.79 7.73 6.06
C PRO A 113 -0.56 8.12 5.46
N THR A 114 -1.29 7.15 4.93
CA THR A 114 -2.66 7.34 4.45
C THR A 114 -3.64 7.13 5.59
N VAL A 115 -4.53 8.10 5.82
CA VAL A 115 -5.71 7.97 6.68
C VAL A 115 -6.96 8.05 5.80
N LYS A 116 -8.03 7.31 6.14
CA LYS A 116 -9.20 7.10 5.26
C LYS A 116 -10.46 7.85 5.73
N HIS A 117 -10.53 9.19 5.76
CA HIS A 117 -11.76 9.87 6.24
C HIS A 117 -12.14 11.15 5.47
N GLY A 118 -13.42 11.27 5.10
CA GLY A 118 -14.08 12.51 4.61
C GLY A 118 -14.72 12.41 3.21
N GLY A 119 -15.86 13.10 2.98
CA GLY A 119 -16.36 13.44 1.63
C GLY A 119 -17.28 12.44 0.91
N GLY A 120 -17.66 11.32 1.55
CA GLY A 120 -18.45 10.27 0.92
C GLY A 120 -17.62 9.34 0.03
N SER A 121 -17.93 8.05 0.04
CA SER A 121 -17.17 7.04 -0.69
C SER A 121 -18.04 5.87 -1.10
N ILE A 122 -17.73 5.27 -2.25
CA ILE A 122 -18.25 3.96 -2.62
C ILE A 122 -17.24 2.88 -2.24
N MET A 123 -17.71 1.76 -1.71
CA MET A 123 -16.90 0.59 -1.46
C MET A 123 -17.19 -0.43 -2.57
N LEU A 124 -16.14 -0.92 -3.21
CA LEU A 124 -16.22 -1.89 -4.28
C LEU A 124 -15.46 -3.13 -3.83
N TRP A 125 -16.06 -4.30 -4.02
CA TRP A 125 -15.36 -5.58 -3.97
C TRP A 125 -15.15 -6.05 -5.39
N GLY A 126 -13.95 -6.51 -5.71
CA GLY A 126 -13.63 -7.08 -7.01
C GLY A 126 -12.71 -8.27 -6.87
N CYS A 127 -12.70 -9.10 -7.91
CA CYS A 127 -11.68 -10.13 -8.08
C CYS A 127 -11.11 -10.12 -9.49
N PHE A 128 -9.91 -10.65 -9.66
CA PHE A 128 -9.27 -10.85 -10.96
C PHE A 128 -8.29 -12.03 -10.91
N SER A 129 -7.90 -12.53 -12.08
CA SER A 129 -6.87 -13.56 -12.25
C SER A 129 -5.99 -13.21 -13.46
N ALA A 130 -4.97 -14.03 -13.75
CA ALA A 130 -4.20 -13.90 -14.99
C ALA A 130 -5.07 -13.92 -16.26
N HIS A 131 -6.22 -14.59 -16.20
CA HIS A 131 -7.17 -14.73 -17.30
C HIS A 131 -8.17 -13.56 -17.43
N GLY A 132 -8.01 -12.50 -16.62
CA GLY A 132 -8.81 -11.29 -16.70
C GLY A 132 -9.60 -10.96 -15.43
N THR A 133 -10.49 -9.98 -15.57
CA THR A 133 -11.26 -9.42 -14.45
C THR A 133 -12.47 -10.28 -14.13
N GLY A 134 -12.70 -10.49 -12.83
CA GLY A 134 -13.90 -11.10 -12.30
C GLY A 134 -15.01 -10.08 -12.06
N ARG A 135 -15.96 -10.44 -11.21
CA ARG A 135 -17.11 -9.57 -10.90
C ARG A 135 -16.69 -8.41 -10.01
N LEU A 136 -17.13 -7.21 -10.39
CA LEU A 136 -17.07 -6.03 -9.53
C LEU A 136 -18.45 -5.82 -8.87
N HIS A 137 -18.47 -5.72 -7.55
CA HIS A 137 -19.68 -5.57 -6.75
C HIS A 137 -19.62 -4.29 -5.92
N CYS A 138 -20.62 -3.42 -6.09
CA CYS A 138 -20.76 -2.22 -5.27
C CYS A 138 -21.38 -2.58 -3.92
N ILE A 139 -20.59 -2.40 -2.86
CA ILE A 139 -20.97 -2.65 -1.48
C ILE A 139 -21.69 -1.39 -0.97
N LYS A 140 -23.03 -1.44 -0.97
CA LYS A 140 -23.89 -0.35 -0.46
C LYS A 140 -23.94 -0.30 1.08
N GLU A 141 -23.78 -1.44 1.74
CA GLU A 141 -23.82 -1.61 3.20
C GLU A 141 -22.65 -2.46 3.71
N ARG A 142 -22.65 -2.95 4.96
CA ARG A 142 -21.57 -3.84 5.44
C ARG A 142 -21.62 -5.19 4.69
N MET A 143 -20.53 -5.56 4.02
CA MET A 143 -20.41 -6.85 3.32
C MET A 143 -20.65 -8.01 4.28
N THR A 144 -21.65 -8.85 4.00
CA THR A 144 -21.94 -10.07 4.75
C THR A 144 -21.26 -11.28 4.08
N GLY A 145 -21.06 -12.37 4.84
CA GLY A 145 -20.51 -13.61 4.28
C GLY A 145 -21.33 -14.17 3.11
N ALA A 146 -22.66 -14.03 3.16
CA ALA A 146 -23.54 -14.48 2.08
C ALA A 146 -23.33 -13.69 0.77
N MET A 147 -23.15 -12.36 0.86
CA MET A 147 -22.82 -11.53 -0.31
C MET A 147 -21.47 -11.91 -0.90
N TYR A 148 -20.50 -12.19 -0.04
CA TYR A 148 -19.17 -12.66 -0.41
C TYR A 148 -19.22 -13.99 -1.17
N PHE A 149 -19.96 -14.98 -0.68
CA PHE A 149 -20.11 -16.28 -1.34
C PHE A 149 -20.80 -16.18 -2.70
N ARG A 150 -21.78 -15.28 -2.86
CA ARG A 150 -22.51 -15.10 -4.12
C ARG A 150 -21.65 -14.46 -5.20
N ALA A 151 -20.69 -13.63 -4.80
CA ALA A 151 -19.75 -12.98 -5.70
C ALA A 151 -18.69 -13.96 -6.24
N LEU A 152 -18.34 -14.99 -5.45
CA LEU A 152 -17.38 -16.03 -5.81
C LEU A 152 -18.03 -17.16 -6.63
N LYS A 153 -17.95 -17.06 -7.96
CA LYS A 153 -18.24 -18.16 -8.90
C LYS A 153 -16.94 -18.84 -9.36
N MET A 154 -16.26 -19.55 -8.45
CA MET A 154 -15.03 -20.30 -8.78
C MET A 154 -15.29 -21.79 -8.90
N GLY A 155 -14.62 -22.43 -9.86
CA GLY A 155 -14.58 -23.87 -10.03
C GLY A 155 -13.53 -24.56 -9.16
N ARG A 156 -13.47 -25.89 -9.24
CA ARG A 156 -12.41 -26.69 -8.61
C ARG A 156 -11.05 -26.38 -9.26
N GLY A 157 -9.97 -26.45 -8.49
CA GLY A 157 -8.60 -26.26 -8.99
C GLY A 157 -8.05 -24.83 -8.87
N TRP A 158 -8.91 -23.85 -8.58
CA TRP A 158 -8.50 -22.47 -8.30
C TRP A 158 -7.98 -22.30 -6.88
N VAL A 159 -6.98 -21.44 -6.72
CA VAL A 159 -6.49 -20.96 -5.43
C VAL A 159 -7.06 -19.56 -5.21
N PHE A 160 -7.68 -19.35 -4.07
CA PHE A 160 -8.32 -18.08 -3.75
C PHE A 160 -7.48 -17.26 -2.79
N GLN A 161 -7.24 -15.99 -3.14
CA GLN A 161 -6.56 -15.04 -2.28
C GLN A 161 -7.54 -13.98 -1.78
N HIS A 162 -7.52 -13.80 -0.46
CA HIS A 162 -8.25 -12.74 0.24
C HIS A 162 -7.47 -12.28 1.48
N ASP A 163 -7.80 -11.10 2.01
CA ASP A 163 -7.12 -10.59 3.21
C ASP A 163 -7.59 -11.31 4.49
N ASN A 164 -6.77 -11.25 5.54
CA ASN A 164 -7.08 -11.86 6.84
C ASN A 164 -8.05 -11.01 7.69
N ASP A 165 -8.99 -10.30 7.07
CA ASP A 165 -10.04 -9.58 7.79
C ASP A 165 -10.86 -10.59 8.64
N PRO A 166 -11.26 -10.23 9.88
CA PRO A 166 -12.07 -11.11 10.74
C PRO A 166 -13.27 -11.79 10.03
N LYS A 167 -13.90 -11.11 9.07
CA LYS A 167 -15.03 -11.69 8.30
C LYS A 167 -14.60 -12.83 7.36
N HIS A 168 -13.38 -12.76 6.85
CA HIS A 168 -12.79 -13.77 5.96
C HIS A 168 -12.27 -14.97 6.74
N THR A 169 -11.83 -14.77 7.98
CA THR A 169 -11.32 -15.81 8.86
C THR A 169 -12.39 -16.45 9.76
N ALA A 170 -13.63 -15.95 9.70
CA ALA A 170 -14.77 -16.46 10.44
C ALA A 170 -15.04 -17.95 10.14
N ARG A 171 -15.52 -18.68 11.15
CA ARG A 171 -15.81 -20.12 11.07
C ARG A 171 -16.74 -20.48 9.91
N ILE A 172 -17.75 -19.64 9.65
CA ILE A 172 -18.72 -19.84 8.57
C ILE A 172 -18.05 -19.78 7.19
N THR A 173 -17.14 -18.82 7.00
CA THR A 173 -16.37 -18.62 5.77
C THR A 173 -15.42 -19.79 5.52
N LYS A 174 -14.68 -20.22 6.56
CA LYS A 174 -13.80 -21.39 6.47
C LYS A 174 -14.55 -22.68 6.13
N LYS A 175 -15.71 -22.93 6.78
CA LYS A 175 -16.55 -24.10 6.49
C LYS A 175 -17.05 -24.11 5.05
N TRP A 176 -17.46 -22.95 4.53
CA TRP A 176 -17.95 -22.85 3.15
C TRP A 176 -16.84 -23.10 2.12
N LEU A 177 -15.65 -22.51 2.31
CA LEU A 177 -14.49 -22.73 1.44
C LEU A 177 -14.09 -24.21 1.41
N CYS A 178 -14.09 -24.85 2.58
CA CYS A 178 -13.86 -26.29 2.70
C CYS A 178 -14.91 -27.11 1.93
N LYS A 179 -16.21 -26.80 2.10
CA LYS A 179 -17.31 -27.48 1.39
C LYS A 179 -17.22 -27.34 -0.13
N LYS A 180 -16.67 -26.23 -0.62
CA LYS A 180 -16.47 -25.96 -2.06
C LYS A 180 -15.14 -26.48 -2.60
N HIS A 181 -14.30 -27.09 -1.74
CA HIS A 181 -12.95 -27.54 -2.09
C HIS A 181 -12.09 -26.41 -2.68
N ILE A 182 -12.26 -25.18 -2.17
CA ILE A 182 -11.48 -24.02 -2.58
C ILE A 182 -10.22 -23.96 -1.72
N LYS A 183 -9.05 -23.99 -2.36
CA LYS A 183 -7.77 -23.77 -1.69
C LYS A 183 -7.61 -22.27 -1.42
N VAL A 184 -7.12 -21.91 -0.23
CA VAL A 184 -6.86 -20.50 0.12
C VAL A 184 -5.37 -20.26 0.12
N LEU A 185 -4.92 -19.21 -0.57
CA LEU A 185 -3.54 -18.77 -0.51
C LEU A 185 -3.29 -18.10 0.84
N VAL A 186 -2.46 -18.73 1.68
CA VAL A 186 -2.15 -18.24 3.01
C VAL A 186 -1.12 -17.12 2.90
N GLY A 187 -1.61 -15.90 2.68
CA GLY A 187 -0.84 -14.69 2.96
C GLY A 187 -0.80 -14.44 4.46
N GLY A 188 0.32 -13.97 5.00
CA GLY A 188 0.29 -13.20 6.26
C GLY A 188 -0.76 -12.09 6.15
N SER A 189 -1.15 -11.41 7.23
CA SER A 189 -2.14 -10.31 7.14
C SER A 189 -1.62 -9.17 6.26
N VAL A 190 -1.79 -9.28 4.94
CA VAL A 190 -1.22 -8.38 3.96
C VAL A 190 -2.37 -7.87 3.10
N LYS A 191 -2.98 -6.78 3.56
CA LYS A 191 -3.69 -5.89 2.64
C LYS A 191 -2.71 -5.41 1.58
N GLY A 192 -3.04 -5.60 0.31
CA GLY A 192 -2.20 -5.18 -0.82
C GLY A 192 -1.17 -6.19 -1.31
N LEU A 193 -1.36 -7.51 -1.15
CA LEU A 193 -0.56 -8.50 -1.90
C LEU A 193 -0.77 -8.38 -3.42
N ALA A 194 -1.98 -8.05 -3.86
CA ALA A 194 -2.25 -7.70 -5.25
C ALA A 194 -1.34 -6.57 -5.75
N TYR A 195 -1.02 -5.58 -4.89
CA TYR A 195 -0.09 -4.50 -5.23
C TYR A 195 1.37 -4.95 -5.35
N ILE A 196 1.78 -6.09 -4.78
CA ILE A 196 3.15 -6.59 -4.97
C ILE A 196 3.25 -7.32 -6.30
N TYR A 197 2.28 -8.18 -6.62
CA TYR A 197 2.29 -8.94 -7.87
C TYR A 197 2.10 -8.04 -9.11
N ILE A 198 1.20 -7.05 -9.03
CA ILE A 198 0.97 -6.08 -10.12
C ILE A 198 2.21 -5.20 -10.39
N TYR A 199 3.07 -4.95 -9.40
CA TYR A 199 4.26 -4.09 -9.58
C TYR A 199 5.54 -4.87 -9.92
N ILE A 200 5.53 -6.20 -9.84
CA ILE A 200 6.67 -7.05 -10.24
C ILE A 200 6.53 -7.50 -11.70
N TYR A 201 5.30 -7.61 -12.21
CA TYR A 201 5.00 -8.12 -13.55
C TYR A 201 4.39 -7.08 -14.52
N ILE A 202 4.48 -5.78 -14.18
CA ILE A 202 4.25 -4.63 -15.09
C ILE A 202 5.41 -3.64 -14.92
#